data_AF-E5YDD7-F1
#
_entry.id   AF-E5YDD7-F1
#
_cell.length_a   1.000
_cell.length_b   1.000
_cell.length_c   1.000
_cell.angle_alpha   90.00
_cell.angle_beta   90.00
_cell.angle_gamma   90.00
#
_symmetry.space_group_name_H-M   'P 1'
#
loop_
_entity.id
_entity.type
_entity.pdbx_description
1 polymer ?
#
loop_
_entity_poly.entity_id
_entity_poly.type
_entity_poly.pdbx_seq_one_letter_code
_entity_poly.pdbx_strand_id
1 'polypeptide(L)'
;MKHTLKVYKDSETYPDYMKVRFDKTNTGTSFPFNGHRWAYEHTAFDDSGDYDLLYRFDDEPYPEEKSNSVDELTARDYFAAKAMASIVRRYDGHSFGGGPKSPQYKELAEDSYFIADAMLKARGE
;
A
#
# COMPACT_ATOMS: atom_id res chain seq x y z
N MET A 1 5.37 -1.62 -13.22
CA MET A 1 4.95 -0.85 -14.41
C MET A 1 3.41 -0.82 -14.46
N LYS A 2 2.79 0.17 -15.13
CA LYS A 2 1.32 0.30 -15.18
C LYS A 2 0.76 -0.58 -16.30
N HIS A 3 -0.24 -1.40 -15.96
CA HIS A 3 -1.01 -2.19 -16.92
C HIS A 3 -2.42 -1.69 -16.99
N THR A 4 -3.02 -1.76 -18.18
CA THR A 4 -4.41 -1.41 -18.39
C THR A 4 -5.17 -2.54 -19.08
N LEU A 5 -6.45 -2.66 -18.79
CA LEU A 5 -7.35 -3.63 -19.39
C LEU A 5 -8.67 -2.93 -19.75
N LYS A 6 -9.07 -3.02 -21.00
CA LYS A 6 -10.37 -2.56 -21.48
C LYS A 6 -11.35 -3.73 -21.45
N VAL A 7 -12.44 -3.58 -20.70
CA VAL A 7 -13.49 -4.59 -20.62
C VAL A 7 -14.71 -4.12 -21.41
N TYR A 8 -14.82 -4.61 -22.64
CA TYR A 8 -15.93 -4.28 -23.54
C TYR A 8 -17.20 -5.06 -23.20
N LYS A 9 -18.36 -4.44 -23.45
CA LYS A 9 -19.69 -5.05 -23.20
C LYS A 9 -19.95 -6.33 -23.99
N ASP A 10 -19.37 -6.45 -25.17
CA ASP A 10 -19.49 -7.60 -26.07
C ASP A 10 -18.38 -8.64 -25.87
N SER A 11 -17.48 -8.42 -24.92
CA SER A 11 -16.39 -9.35 -24.64
C SER A 11 -16.88 -10.61 -23.92
N GLU A 12 -16.25 -11.76 -24.20
CA GLU A 12 -16.57 -13.04 -23.55
C GLU A 12 -16.43 -12.99 -22.02
N THR A 13 -15.58 -12.10 -21.51
CA THR A 13 -15.31 -11.95 -20.07
C THR A 13 -16.26 -10.97 -19.38
N TYR A 14 -17.10 -10.25 -20.13
CA TYR A 14 -18.04 -9.27 -19.61
C TYR A 14 -19.02 -9.83 -18.56
N PRO A 15 -19.61 -11.04 -18.73
CA PRO A 15 -20.51 -11.60 -17.72
C PRO A 15 -19.83 -11.85 -16.37
N ASP A 16 -18.59 -12.32 -16.37
CA ASP A 16 -17.83 -12.56 -15.15
C ASP A 16 -17.31 -11.26 -14.53
N TYR A 17 -16.92 -10.31 -15.37
CA TYR A 17 -16.60 -8.95 -14.96
C TYR A 17 -17.78 -8.28 -14.22
N MET A 18 -18.99 -8.40 -14.74
CA MET A 18 -20.18 -7.81 -14.12
C MET A 18 -20.48 -8.39 -12.73
N LYS A 19 -20.16 -9.67 -12.49
CA LYS A 19 -20.31 -10.28 -11.16
C LYS A 19 -19.37 -9.62 -10.15
N VAL A 20 -18.09 -9.50 -10.49
CA VAL A 20 -17.08 -8.93 -9.58
C VAL A 20 -17.24 -7.42 -9.40
N ARG A 21 -17.68 -6.71 -10.46
CA ARG A 21 -17.97 -5.26 -10.43
C ARG A 21 -19.05 -4.90 -9.42
N PHE A 22 -20.11 -5.70 -9.35
CA PHE A 22 -21.26 -5.45 -8.48
C PHE A 22 -21.29 -6.32 -7.23
N ASP A 23 -20.20 -7.02 -6.93
CA ASP A 23 -20.08 -7.81 -5.71
C ASP A 23 -20.04 -6.89 -4.49
N LYS A 24 -21.05 -7.01 -3.63
CA LYS A 24 -21.19 -6.20 -2.42
C LYS A 24 -20.15 -6.55 -1.34
N THR A 25 -19.43 -7.64 -1.48
CA THR A 25 -18.34 -8.01 -0.58
C THR A 25 -17.05 -7.25 -0.89
N ASN A 26 -16.92 -6.67 -2.09
CA ASN A 26 -15.83 -5.78 -2.44
C ASN A 26 -16.05 -4.41 -1.80
N THR A 27 -15.35 -4.14 -0.69
CA THR A 27 -15.45 -2.87 0.05
C THR A 27 -14.40 -1.84 -0.39
N GLY A 28 -13.54 -2.17 -1.36
CA GLY A 28 -12.42 -1.35 -1.83
C GLY A 28 -12.64 -0.73 -3.22
N THR A 29 -11.64 0.01 -3.69
CA THR A 29 -11.61 0.59 -5.04
C THR A 29 -10.99 -0.36 -6.07
N SER A 30 -10.58 -1.56 -5.64
CA SER A 30 -10.04 -2.62 -6.47
C SER A 30 -10.69 -3.99 -6.19
N PHE A 31 -10.67 -4.87 -7.20
CA PHE A 31 -11.34 -6.17 -7.16
C PHE A 31 -10.54 -7.22 -7.96
N PRO A 32 -10.66 -8.52 -7.61
CA PRO A 32 -10.01 -9.59 -8.35
C PRO A 32 -10.75 -9.85 -9.67
N PHE A 33 -10.02 -9.86 -10.79
CA PHE A 33 -10.54 -10.21 -12.10
C PHE A 33 -9.42 -10.76 -13.01
N ASN A 34 -9.67 -11.89 -13.67
CA ASN A 34 -8.72 -12.52 -14.59
C ASN A 34 -7.32 -12.77 -13.97
N GLY A 35 -7.27 -13.32 -12.77
CA GLY A 35 -6.02 -13.67 -12.07
C GLY A 35 -5.25 -12.49 -11.49
N HIS A 36 -5.77 -11.27 -11.60
CA HIS A 36 -5.11 -10.07 -11.12
C HIS A 36 -6.09 -9.17 -10.36
N ARG A 37 -5.57 -8.32 -9.47
CA ARG A 37 -6.36 -7.28 -8.83
C ARG A 37 -6.33 -6.02 -9.68
N TRP A 38 -7.50 -5.46 -9.95
CA TRP A 38 -7.68 -4.32 -10.84
C TRP A 38 -8.45 -3.21 -10.13
N ALA A 39 -8.12 -1.96 -10.43
CA ALA A 39 -8.88 -0.78 -10.02
C ALA A 39 -9.45 -0.05 -11.24
N TYR A 40 -10.48 0.79 -11.03
CA TYR A 40 -11.10 1.57 -12.10
C TYR A 40 -10.28 2.81 -12.44
N GLU A 41 -9.85 2.93 -13.69
CA GLU A 41 -9.25 4.17 -14.20
C GLU A 41 -10.34 5.10 -14.75
N HIS A 42 -11.22 4.55 -15.59
CA HIS A 42 -12.38 5.25 -16.14
C HIS A 42 -13.58 4.31 -16.20
N THR A 43 -14.72 4.81 -15.75
CA THR A 43 -16.02 4.16 -15.91
C THR A 43 -16.87 5.01 -16.84
N ALA A 44 -17.02 4.59 -18.10
CA ALA A 44 -17.87 5.28 -19.06
C ALA A 44 -18.61 4.22 -19.89
N PHE A 45 -19.94 4.27 -19.85
CA PHE A 45 -20.83 3.54 -20.77
C PHE A 45 -21.52 4.54 -21.69
N ASP A 46 -20.75 5.48 -22.26
CA ASP A 46 -21.22 6.49 -23.19
C ASP A 46 -20.13 6.92 -24.20
N ASP A 47 -20.49 7.90 -25.04
CA ASP A 47 -20.29 8.05 -26.50
C ASP A 47 -18.89 7.86 -27.13
N SER A 48 -17.84 7.50 -26.37
CA SER A 48 -16.47 7.28 -26.85
C SER A 48 -15.97 5.84 -26.74
N GLY A 49 -16.79 4.89 -26.28
CA GLY A 49 -16.52 3.45 -26.39
C GLY A 49 -17.15 2.62 -25.27
N ASP A 50 -17.77 1.50 -25.65
CA ASP A 50 -18.52 0.58 -24.78
C ASP A 50 -17.63 -0.27 -23.84
N TYR A 51 -16.75 0.35 -23.04
CA TYR A 51 -15.86 -0.39 -22.14
C TYR A 51 -15.52 0.33 -20.84
N ASP A 52 -15.29 -0.47 -19.79
CA ASP A 52 -14.60 -0.01 -18.58
C ASP A 52 -13.08 -0.12 -18.73
N LEU A 53 -12.35 0.92 -18.32
CA LEU A 53 -10.89 0.90 -18.28
C LEU A 53 -10.42 0.57 -16.87
N LEU A 54 -9.73 -0.55 -16.76
CA LEU A 54 -9.11 -1.03 -15.53
C LEU A 54 -7.60 -0.76 -15.57
N TYR A 55 -7.01 -0.53 -14.40
CA TYR A 55 -5.56 -0.41 -14.25
C TYR A 55 -5.04 -1.22 -13.07
N ARG A 56 -3.76 -1.59 -13.15
CA ARG A 56 -2.98 -2.19 -12.06
C ARG A 56 -1.50 -1.83 -12.19
N PHE A 57 -0.73 -2.05 -11.13
CA PHE A 57 0.73 -1.98 -11.14
C PHE A 57 1.33 -3.37 -10.88
N ASP A 58 2.49 -3.65 -11.46
CA ASP A 58 3.08 -5.00 -11.48
C ASP A 58 3.21 -5.70 -10.12
N ASP A 59 3.67 -5.04 -9.05
CA ASP A 59 4.15 -5.79 -7.87
C ASP A 59 4.00 -5.06 -6.52
N GLU A 60 3.19 -4.00 -6.43
CA GLU A 60 2.84 -3.46 -5.11
C GLU A 60 1.47 -4.01 -4.68
N PRO A 61 1.36 -4.71 -3.54
CA PRO A 61 0.06 -5.04 -2.98
C PRO A 61 -0.76 -3.75 -2.88
N TYR A 62 -2.02 -3.81 -3.30
CA TYR A 62 -2.92 -2.66 -3.19
C TYR A 62 -2.91 -2.14 -1.74
N PRO A 63 -3.15 -0.85 -1.50
CA PRO A 63 -3.12 -0.30 -0.14
C PRO A 63 -4.00 -1.07 0.86
N GLU A 64 -5.13 -1.63 0.42
CA GLU A 64 -5.98 -2.54 1.22
C GLU A 64 -5.38 -3.93 1.51
N GLU A 65 -4.41 -4.38 0.72
CA GLU A 65 -3.65 -5.63 0.92
C GLU A 65 -2.32 -5.41 1.66
N LYS A 66 -1.91 -4.14 1.86
CA LYS A 66 -0.84 -3.82 2.81
C LYS A 66 -1.39 -4.05 4.22
N SER A 67 -1.23 -5.29 4.69
CA SER A 67 -1.39 -5.70 6.07
C SER A 67 -0.66 -4.71 6.98
N ASN A 68 -1.41 -3.82 7.64
CA ASN A 68 -0.91 -3.08 8.81
C ASN A 68 -0.99 -3.97 10.07
N SER A 69 -1.08 -5.29 9.91
CA SER A 69 -1.20 -6.18 11.06
C SER A 69 0.10 -6.16 11.84
N VAL A 70 -0.03 -6.00 13.16
CA VAL A 70 1.09 -6.07 14.11
C VAL A 70 1.68 -7.50 14.15
N ASP A 71 1.02 -8.46 13.49
CA ASP A 71 1.41 -9.86 13.43
C ASP A 71 2.60 -10.15 12.48
N GLU A 72 3.03 -9.15 11.69
CA GLU A 72 4.17 -9.23 10.75
C GLU A 72 5.42 -8.47 11.22
N LEU A 73 5.51 -8.10 12.51
CA LEU A 73 6.68 -7.41 13.05
C LEU A 73 7.97 -8.20 12.80
N THR A 74 8.90 -7.59 12.08
CA THR A 74 10.21 -8.18 11.79
C THR A 74 11.24 -7.85 12.87
N ALA A 75 12.38 -8.54 12.87
CA ALA A 75 13.52 -8.18 13.73
C ALA A 75 13.99 -6.74 13.48
N ARG A 76 13.86 -6.25 12.24
CA ARG A 76 14.14 -4.86 11.85
C ARG A 76 13.21 -3.88 12.58
N ASP A 77 11.91 -4.16 12.61
CA ASP A 77 10.93 -3.32 13.31
C ASP A 77 11.18 -3.29 14.82
N TYR A 78 11.57 -4.42 15.40
CA TYR A 78 11.97 -4.49 16.81
C TYR A 78 13.19 -3.61 17.10
N PHE A 79 14.26 -3.70 16.29
CA PHE A 79 15.44 -2.86 16.48
C PHE A 79 15.15 -1.37 16.25
N ALA A 80 14.35 -1.05 15.23
CA ALA A 80 13.93 0.31 14.94
C ALA A 80 13.15 0.91 16.12
N ALA A 81 12.18 0.17 16.69
CA ALA A 81 11.43 0.62 17.85
C ALA A 81 12.32 0.89 19.08
N LYS A 82 13.33 0.04 19.31
CA LYS A 82 14.30 0.22 20.43
C LYS A 82 15.21 1.43 20.20
N ALA A 83 15.66 1.65 18.96
CA ALA A 83 16.45 2.81 18.58
C ALA A 83 15.63 4.09 18.78
N MET A 84 14.40 4.11 18.25
CA MET A 84 13.47 5.24 18.38
C MET A 84 13.23 5.62 19.84
N ALA A 85 12.89 4.65 20.69
CA ALA A 85 12.68 4.90 22.12
C ALA A 85 13.92 5.49 22.82
N SER A 86 15.12 5.11 22.37
CA SER A 86 16.38 5.60 22.91
C SER A 86 16.73 7.02 22.43
N ILE A 87 16.43 7.33 21.16
CA ILE A 87 16.61 8.67 20.58
C ILE A 87 15.67 9.66 21.27
N VAL A 88 14.40 9.31 21.39
CA VAL A 88 13.38 10.13 22.08
C VAL A 88 13.78 10.42 23.53
N ARG A 89 14.38 9.46 24.23
CA ARG A 89 14.79 9.62 25.64
C ARG A 89 15.96 10.59 25.85
N ARG A 90 16.86 10.77 24.87
CA ARG A 90 18.00 11.70 25.00
C ARG A 90 17.61 13.16 24.72
N TYR A 91 16.37 13.40 24.31
CA TYR A 91 15.91 14.72 23.89
C TYR A 91 15.29 15.48 25.07
N ASP A 92 15.77 16.69 25.33
CA ASP A 92 15.49 17.57 26.48
C ASP A 92 14.12 18.29 26.42
N GLY A 93 13.14 17.69 25.74
CA GLY A 93 11.73 18.11 25.80
C GLY A 93 11.29 19.21 24.84
N HIS A 94 12.10 19.63 23.86
CA HIS A 94 11.73 20.79 23.02
C HIS A 94 11.51 20.65 21.51
N SER A 95 11.42 19.46 20.89
CA SER A 95 10.91 19.31 19.50
C SER A 95 10.79 17.84 19.04
N PHE A 96 9.79 17.13 19.56
CA PHE A 96 8.96 16.24 18.74
C PHE A 96 7.52 16.72 18.93
N GLY A 97 7.22 17.91 18.39
CA GLY A 97 6.08 18.71 18.86
C GLY A 97 5.36 19.50 17.76
N GLY A 98 5.57 19.19 16.49
CA GLY A 98 4.93 19.88 15.36
C GLY A 98 3.49 19.43 15.08
N GLY A 99 2.80 18.83 16.05
CA GLY A 99 1.51 18.16 15.84
C GLY A 99 1.61 16.94 14.92
N PRO A 100 0.48 16.33 14.52
CA PRO A 100 0.44 15.05 13.76
C PRO A 100 1.19 15.05 12.41
N LYS A 101 1.61 16.21 11.90
CA LYS A 101 2.28 16.37 10.60
C LYS A 101 3.71 16.90 10.72
N SER A 102 4.33 16.79 11.89
CA SER A 102 5.72 17.25 12.06
C SER A 102 6.66 16.50 11.11
N PRO A 103 7.49 17.19 10.31
CA PRO A 103 8.51 16.53 9.48
C PRO A 103 9.52 15.75 10.32
N GLN A 104 9.69 16.13 11.59
CA GLN A 104 10.57 15.46 12.55
C GLN A 104 10.16 14.00 12.82
N TYR A 105 8.87 13.64 12.65
CA TYR A 105 8.45 12.25 12.81
C TYR A 105 8.97 11.36 11.69
N LYS A 106 9.04 11.88 10.47
CA LYS A 106 9.61 11.16 9.33
C LYS A 106 11.10 10.92 9.56
N GLU A 107 11.83 11.97 9.89
CA GLU A 107 13.28 11.90 10.15
C GLU A 107 13.60 10.91 11.29
N LEU A 108 12.88 11.00 12.41
CA LEU A 108 13.04 10.06 13.53
C LEU A 108 12.77 8.61 13.12
N ALA A 109 11.74 8.37 12.32
CA ALA A 109 11.43 7.03 11.84
C ALA A 109 12.55 6.49 10.93
N GLU A 110 13.02 7.30 9.97
CA GLU A 110 14.10 6.94 9.05
C GLU A 110 15.40 6.62 9.80
N ASP A 111 15.82 7.48 10.73
CA ASP A 111 17.01 7.27 11.56
C ASP A 111 16.95 5.97 12.37
N SER A 112 15.77 5.67 12.91
CA SER A 112 15.54 4.46 13.68
C SER A 112 15.72 3.19 12.82
N TYR A 113 15.23 3.22 11.58
CA TYR A 113 15.41 2.12 10.63
C TYR A 113 16.86 2.01 10.12
N PHE A 114 17.58 3.12 9.94
CA PHE A 114 19.01 3.06 9.59
C PHE A 114 19.85 2.40 10.69
N ILE A 115 19.53 2.68 11.96
CA ILE A 115 20.19 2.01 13.09
C ILE A 115 19.83 0.52 13.10
N ALA A 116 18.56 0.16 12.87
CA ALA A 116 18.14 -1.23 12.78
C ALA A 116 18.91 -2.00 11.68
N ASP A 117 19.04 -1.41 10.49
CA ASP A 117 19.78 -2.01 9.38
C ASP A 117 21.26 -2.19 9.72
N ALA A 118 21.87 -1.22 10.42
CA ALA A 118 23.24 -1.34 10.90
C ALA A 118 23.41 -2.46 11.94
N MET A 119 22.42 -2.67 12.82
CA MET A 119 22.42 -3.76 13.80
C MET A 119 22.29 -5.14 13.16
N LEU A 120 21.42 -5.28 12.16
CA LEU A 120 21.26 -6.53 11.40
C LEU A 120 22.56 -6.87 10.66
N LYS A 121 23.14 -5.88 9.95
CA LYS A 121 24.41 -6.04 9.27
C LYS A 121 25.55 -6.43 10.22
N ALA A 122 25.60 -5.87 11.42
CA ALA A 122 26.59 -6.23 12.43
C ALA A 122 26.45 -7.68 12.94
N ARG A 123 25.25 -8.28 12.81
CA ARG A 123 24.99 -9.68 13.13
C ARG A 123 25.31 -10.64 11.97
N GLY A 124 25.62 -10.12 10.78
CA GLY A 124 25.86 -10.91 9.57
C GLY A 124 24.59 -11.28 8.80
N GLU A 125 23.49 -10.54 9.02
CA GLU A 125 22.26 -10.59 8.22
C GLU A 125 22.29 -9.56 7.07
#